data_AF-A0AAD9UZ50-F1
#
_entry.id   AF-A0AAD9UZ50-F1
#
_cell.length_a   1.000
_cell.length_b   1.000
_cell.length_c   1.000
_cell.angle_alpha   90.00
_cell.angle_beta   90.00
_cell.angle_gamma   90.00
#
_symmetry.space_group_name_H-M   'P 1'
#
loop_
_entity.id
_entity.type
_entity.pdbx_description
1 polymer ?
#
loop_
_entity_poly.entity_id
_entity_poly.type
_entity_poly.pdbx_seq_one_letter_code
_entity_poly.pdbx_strand_id
1 'polypeptide(L)'
;MSCHVDVVAFDLNEIQALDQTDIIDFFVHQVLIDLKEDHALERRTVLQGESAEWLDQHNYRLTASNFGKVYFQVQRPSEAMSKNNFEPNDLTNVRAFSHGKAKEKLAKTIYAKNMQKQVPGFALFDAGLSVHPSFSYLGASPDGKVLMIHLQIVNMVYLKLSAPFQKGVRH
;
A
#
# COMPACT_ATOMS: atom_id res chain seq x y z
N MET A 1 -30.62 -1.50 -25.69
CA MET A 1 -29.59 -2.57 -25.67
C MET A 1 -28.95 -2.56 -24.31
N SER A 2 -29.35 -3.50 -23.45
CA SER A 2 -28.85 -3.64 -22.08
C SER A 2 -27.59 -4.50 -22.12
N CYS A 3 -26.45 -3.94 -21.74
CA CYS A 3 -25.22 -4.71 -21.52
C CYS A 3 -25.34 -5.42 -20.16
N HIS A 4 -25.65 -6.71 -20.19
CA HIS A 4 -25.44 -7.59 -19.04
C HIS A 4 -23.93 -7.78 -18.88
N VAL A 5 -23.35 -7.14 -17.87
CA VAL A 5 -22.04 -7.53 -17.37
C VAL A 5 -22.33 -8.65 -16.38
N ASP A 6 -22.04 -9.88 -16.77
CA ASP A 6 -22.08 -11.02 -15.87
C ASP A 6 -21.03 -10.78 -14.78
N VAL A 7 -21.46 -10.22 -13.66
CA VAL A 7 -20.71 -10.25 -12.41
C VAL A 7 -20.74 -11.71 -12.00
N VAL A 8 -19.65 -12.44 -12.27
CA VAL A 8 -19.45 -13.76 -11.67
C VAL A 8 -19.52 -13.56 -10.17
N ALA A 9 -20.65 -13.93 -9.58
CA ALA A 9 -20.85 -13.88 -8.15
C ALA A 9 -19.76 -14.76 -7.53
N PHE A 10 -18.98 -14.17 -6.64
CA PHE A 10 -17.97 -14.86 -5.88
C PHE A 10 -18.63 -16.07 -5.19
N ASP A 11 -18.19 -17.28 -5.52
CA ASP A 11 -18.77 -18.51 -5.00
C ASP A 11 -18.46 -18.63 -3.50
N LEU A 12 -19.41 -18.22 -2.66
CA LEU A 12 -19.31 -18.29 -1.21
C LEU A 12 -19.30 -19.73 -0.69
N ASN A 13 -19.49 -20.75 -1.54
CA ASN A 13 -19.50 -22.14 -1.09
C ASN A 13 -18.11 -22.63 -0.65
N GLU A 14 -17.01 -22.08 -1.17
CA GLU A 14 -15.66 -22.38 -0.65
C GLU A 14 -15.38 -21.78 0.73
N ILE A 15 -16.17 -20.76 1.13
CA ILE A 15 -16.09 -20.14 2.46
C ILE A 15 -16.93 -20.91 3.50
N GLN A 16 -17.82 -21.83 3.08
CA GLN A 16 -18.70 -22.57 4.00
C GLN A 16 -17.98 -23.51 4.98
N ALA A 17 -16.70 -23.80 4.75
CA ALA A 17 -15.86 -24.55 5.69
C ALA A 17 -15.35 -23.70 6.86
N LEU A 18 -15.40 -22.37 6.74
CA LEU A 18 -15.13 -21.42 7.81
C LEU A 18 -16.47 -20.96 8.37
N ASP A 19 -16.64 -21.00 9.68
CA ASP A 19 -17.84 -20.44 10.30
C ASP A 19 -17.93 -18.96 9.90
N GLN A 20 -19.08 -18.53 9.37
CA GLN A 20 -19.32 -17.11 9.06
C GLN A 20 -19.03 -16.23 10.26
N THR A 21 -19.21 -16.76 11.48
CA THR A 21 -18.87 -16.10 12.74
C THR A 21 -17.38 -15.80 12.86
N ASP A 22 -16.49 -16.74 12.52
CA ASP A 22 -15.04 -16.57 12.62
C ASP A 22 -14.51 -15.51 11.64
N ILE A 23 -15.11 -15.43 10.45
CA ILE A 23 -14.73 -14.45 9.43
C ILE A 23 -15.18 -13.05 9.83
N ILE A 24 -16.41 -12.93 10.32
CA ILE A 24 -16.94 -11.65 10.81
C ILE A 24 -16.09 -11.19 12.00
N ASP A 25 -15.77 -12.09 12.93
CA ASP A 25 -14.92 -11.79 14.08
C ASP A 25 -13.54 -11.30 13.65
N PHE A 26 -12.88 -12.02 12.74
CA PHE A 26 -11.60 -11.58 12.17
C PHE A 26 -11.69 -10.19 11.54
N PHE A 27 -12.73 -9.95 10.73
CA PHE A 27 -12.88 -8.68 10.03
C PHE A 27 -13.14 -7.53 11.00
N VAL A 28 -13.96 -7.74 12.02
CA VAL A 28 -14.26 -6.75 13.06
C VAL A 28 -13.05 -6.45 13.92
N HIS A 29 -12.28 -7.46 14.32
CA HIS A 29 -11.17 -7.28 15.26
C HIS A 29 -9.84 -6.91 14.62
N GLN A 30 -9.59 -7.30 13.36
CA GLN A 30 -8.28 -7.14 12.72
C GLN A 30 -8.30 -6.18 11.53
N VAL A 31 -9.43 -6.08 10.81
CA VAL A 31 -9.50 -5.30 9.57
C VAL A 31 -10.19 -3.97 9.79
N LEU A 32 -11.33 -3.93 10.48
CA LEU A 32 -12.08 -2.70 10.70
C LEU A 32 -11.34 -1.78 11.66
N ILE A 33 -11.02 -0.58 11.16
CA ILE A 33 -10.42 0.49 11.96
C ILE A 33 -11.14 1.80 11.63
N ASP A 34 -11.29 2.65 12.65
CA ASP A 34 -11.85 3.99 12.47
C ASP A 34 -10.78 5.00 11.99
N LEU A 35 -11.19 6.24 11.72
CA LEU A 35 -10.27 7.29 11.26
C LEU A 35 -9.18 7.62 12.28
N LYS A 36 -9.48 7.50 13.58
CA LYS A 36 -8.51 7.81 14.64
C LYS A 36 -7.44 6.72 14.68
N GLU A 37 -7.84 5.47 14.56
CA GLU A 37 -6.93 4.34 14.52
C GLU A 37 -6.14 4.29 13.21
N ASP A 38 -6.72 4.67 12.06
CA ASP A 38 -5.96 4.86 10.81
C ASP A 38 -4.81 5.86 11.00
N HIS A 39 -5.09 7.03 11.58
CA HIS A 39 -4.05 8.01 11.87
C HIS A 39 -3.00 7.52 12.87
N ALA A 40 -3.38 6.67 13.83
CA ALA A 40 -2.44 6.08 14.77
C ALA A 40 -1.56 5.02 14.10
N LEU A 41 -2.19 4.12 13.33
CA LEU A 41 -1.55 3.08 12.55
C LEU A 41 -0.53 3.66 11.56
N GLU A 42 -0.91 4.72 10.84
CA GLU A 42 -0.03 5.43 9.92
C GLU A 42 1.24 5.93 10.62
N ARG A 43 1.11 6.49 11.83
CA ARG A 43 2.25 6.96 12.63
C ARG A 43 3.13 5.84 13.14
N ARG A 44 2.55 4.71 13.58
CA ARG A 44 3.30 3.54 14.06
C ARG A 44 4.04 2.82 12.93
N THR A 45 3.56 2.98 11.70
CA THR A 45 4.05 2.25 10.53
C THR A 45 4.86 3.10 9.54
N VAL A 46 5.31 4.30 9.93
CA VAL A 46 6.12 5.21 9.07
C VAL A 46 7.43 4.58 8.56
N LEU A 47 7.97 3.58 9.27
CA LEU A 47 9.16 2.84 8.85
C LEU A 47 8.87 1.76 7.79
N GLN A 48 7.59 1.60 7.41
CA GLN A 48 7.11 0.71 6.34
C GLN A 48 7.70 -0.70 6.44
N GLY A 49 8.46 -1.16 5.44
CA GLY A 49 9.04 -2.50 5.40
C GLY A 49 10.01 -2.84 6.54
N GLU A 50 10.36 -1.88 7.40
CA GLU A 50 11.12 -2.10 8.64
C GLU A 50 10.22 -2.18 9.89
N SER A 51 8.92 -1.96 9.76
CA SER A 51 7.91 -2.11 10.81
C SER A 51 7.23 -3.48 10.72
N ALA A 52 7.32 -4.26 11.80
CA ALA A 52 6.63 -5.55 11.90
C ALA A 52 5.11 -5.41 11.80
N GLU A 53 4.54 -4.35 12.41
CA GLU A 53 3.11 -4.04 12.32
C GLU A 53 2.71 -3.71 10.87
N TRP A 54 3.54 -2.98 10.13
CA TRP A 54 3.26 -2.69 8.72
C TRP A 54 3.25 -3.96 7.86
N LEU A 55 4.18 -4.88 8.11
CA LEU A 55 4.24 -6.19 7.43
C LEU A 55 3.01 -7.03 7.76
N ASP A 56 2.61 -7.07 9.03
CA ASP A 56 1.43 -7.80 9.48
C ASP A 56 0.15 -7.28 8.80
N GLN A 57 -0.04 -5.96 8.75
CA GLN A 57 -1.19 -5.33 8.07
C GLN A 57 -1.25 -5.63 6.57
N HIS A 58 -0.10 -5.86 5.91
CA HIS A 58 -0.05 -6.25 4.51
C HIS A 58 -0.50 -7.70 4.26
N ASN A 59 -0.60 -8.53 5.30
CA ASN A 59 -1.05 -9.92 5.17
C ASN A 59 -2.57 -10.02 4.97
N TYR A 60 -3.35 -9.08 5.52
CA TYR A 60 -4.81 -9.12 5.49
C TYR A 60 -5.47 -7.92 4.81
N ARG A 61 -4.68 -6.98 4.26
CA ARG A 61 -5.19 -5.86 3.46
C ARG A 61 -4.75 -5.94 2.00
N LEU A 62 -5.67 -5.54 1.13
CA LEU A 62 -5.39 -5.25 -0.27
C LEU A 62 -4.74 -3.87 -0.33
N THR A 63 -3.47 -3.84 -0.69
CA THR A 63 -2.68 -2.61 -0.81
C THR A 63 -2.42 -2.25 -2.26
N ALA A 64 -2.18 -0.98 -2.56
CA ALA A 64 -1.91 -0.52 -3.92
C ALA A 64 -0.81 -1.32 -4.65
N SER A 65 0.18 -1.86 -3.92
CA SER A 65 1.27 -2.67 -4.48
C SER A 65 0.88 -4.12 -4.77
N ASN A 66 -0.17 -4.65 -4.13
CA ASN A 66 -0.70 -6.01 -4.36
C ASN A 66 -2.01 -6.01 -5.18
N PHE A 67 -2.67 -4.86 -5.34
CA PHE A 67 -3.98 -4.73 -6.01
C PHE A 67 -3.98 -5.29 -7.42
N GLY A 68 -2.97 -4.95 -8.23
CA GLY A 68 -2.86 -5.48 -9.59
C GLY A 68 -2.74 -6.99 -9.62
N LYS A 69 -2.06 -7.60 -8.65
CA LYS A 69 -1.89 -9.05 -8.57
C LYS A 69 -3.22 -9.74 -8.24
N VAL A 70 -3.97 -9.20 -7.29
CA VAL A 70 -5.29 -9.72 -6.91
C VAL A 70 -6.29 -9.57 -8.05
N TYR A 71 -6.28 -8.43 -8.74
CA TYR A 71 -7.12 -8.21 -9.93
C TYR A 71 -6.87 -9.28 -11.02
N PHE A 72 -5.60 -9.56 -11.35
CA PHE A 72 -5.27 -10.60 -12.33
C PHE A 72 -5.60 -12.02 -11.86
N GLN A 73 -5.51 -12.30 -10.55
CA GLN A 73 -5.90 -13.60 -9.98
C GLN A 73 -7.41 -13.84 -10.08
N VAL A 74 -8.23 -12.84 -9.81
CA VAL A 74 -9.69 -12.95 -9.97
C VAL A 74 -10.04 -13.28 -11.42
N GLN A 75 -9.29 -12.73 -12.39
CA GLN A 75 -9.49 -13.04 -13.80
C GLN A 75 -8.94 -14.41 -14.23
N ARG A 76 -7.90 -14.92 -13.53
CA ARG A 76 -7.20 -16.18 -13.86
C ARG A 76 -6.73 -16.89 -12.58
N PRO A 77 -7.62 -17.58 -11.87
CA PRO A 77 -7.28 -18.23 -10.61
C PRO A 77 -6.29 -19.39 -10.86
N SER A 78 -5.18 -19.38 -10.12
CA SER A 78 -4.18 -20.45 -10.12
C SER A 78 -3.63 -20.61 -8.70
N GLU A 79 -3.66 -21.84 -8.18
CA GLU A 79 -3.20 -22.17 -6.82
C GLU A 79 -1.74 -21.74 -6.57
N ALA A 80 -0.89 -21.83 -7.60
CA ALA A 80 0.51 -21.40 -7.55
C ALA A 80 0.67 -19.88 -7.42
N MET A 81 -0.28 -19.09 -7.91
CA MET A 81 -0.26 -17.63 -7.80
C MET A 81 -0.74 -17.15 -6.43
N SER A 82 -1.64 -17.88 -5.78
CA SER A 82 -2.16 -17.55 -4.44
C SER A 82 -1.08 -17.68 -3.37
N LYS A 83 -0.30 -18.77 -3.37
CA LYS A 83 0.79 -18.99 -2.40
C LYS A 83 1.90 -17.94 -2.50
N ASN A 84 2.30 -17.56 -3.72
CA ASN A 84 3.43 -16.65 -3.96
C ASN A 84 3.18 -15.17 -3.58
N ASN A 85 1.94 -14.78 -3.30
CA ASN A 85 1.59 -13.37 -3.00
C ASN A 85 1.51 -13.03 -1.52
N PHE A 86 1.20 -14.02 -0.68
CA PHE A 86 1.13 -13.87 0.78
C PHE A 86 2.37 -14.46 1.48
N GLU A 87 3.21 -15.21 0.76
CA GLU A 87 4.53 -15.59 1.26
C GLU A 87 5.54 -14.45 1.05
N PRO A 88 6.24 -14.01 2.12
CA PRO A 88 7.30 -13.01 2.00
C PRO A 88 8.45 -13.59 1.19
N ASN A 89 8.59 -13.13 -0.06
CA ASN A 89 9.76 -13.41 -0.86
C ASN A 89 10.97 -12.66 -0.29
N ASP A 90 12.09 -13.34 -0.05
CA ASP A 90 13.33 -12.67 0.34
C ASP A 90 13.90 -11.89 -0.85
N LEU A 91 13.66 -10.58 -0.84
CA LEU A 91 14.07 -9.65 -1.90
C LEU A 91 15.37 -8.90 -1.55
N THR A 92 16.02 -9.22 -0.42
CA THR A 92 17.23 -8.53 0.06
C THR A 92 18.36 -8.51 -0.97
N ASN A 93 18.45 -9.56 -1.80
CA ASN A 93 19.50 -9.72 -2.80
C ASN A 93 19.15 -9.19 -4.20
N VAL A 94 17.97 -8.61 -4.40
CA VAL A 94 17.55 -8.13 -5.72
C VAL A 94 18.05 -6.71 -5.97
N ARG A 95 19.06 -6.59 -6.85
CA ARG A 95 19.70 -5.29 -7.21
C ARG A 95 18.73 -4.18 -7.62
N ALA A 96 17.60 -4.54 -8.24
CA ALA A 96 16.58 -3.57 -8.63
C ALA A 96 15.88 -2.95 -7.40
N PHE A 97 15.60 -3.76 -6.37
CA PHE A 97 14.98 -3.28 -5.13
C PHE A 97 15.93 -2.40 -4.32
N SER A 98 17.20 -2.79 -4.17
CA SER A 98 18.19 -1.97 -3.48
C SER A 98 18.46 -0.66 -4.21
N HIS A 99 18.52 -0.68 -5.55
CA HIS A 99 18.60 0.52 -6.37
C HIS A 99 17.39 1.44 -6.15
N GLY A 100 16.17 0.88 -6.18
CA GLY A 100 14.93 1.61 -5.92
C GLY A 100 14.94 2.31 -4.57
N LYS A 101 15.18 1.56 -3.48
CA LYS A 101 15.21 2.09 -2.10
C LYS A 101 16.23 3.22 -1.93
N ALA A 102 17.44 3.06 -2.47
CA ALA A 102 18.48 4.08 -2.39
C ALA A 102 18.14 5.35 -3.20
N LYS A 103 17.60 5.19 -4.41
CA LYS A 103 17.22 6.31 -5.28
C LYS A 103 16.00 7.05 -4.76
N GLU A 104 15.04 6.35 -4.18
CA GLU A 104 13.85 6.96 -3.59
C GLU A 104 14.21 7.91 -2.44
N LYS A 105 15.09 7.48 -1.52
CA LYS A 105 15.59 8.32 -0.43
C LYS A 105 16.27 9.59 -0.94
N LEU A 106 17.10 9.46 -1.97
CA LEU A 106 17.76 10.60 -2.62
C LEU A 106 16.74 11.53 -3.30
N ALA A 107 15.76 10.97 -4.02
CA ALA A 107 14.72 11.73 -4.70
C ALA A 107 13.85 12.52 -3.72
N LYS A 108 13.44 11.93 -2.58
CA LYS A 108 12.73 12.66 -1.49
C LYS A 108 13.54 13.85 -0.99
N THR A 109 14.84 13.64 -0.75
CA THR A 109 15.75 14.69 -0.26
C THR A 109 15.87 15.84 -1.23
N ILE A 110 16.06 15.55 -2.53
CA ILE A 110 16.18 16.56 -3.58
C ILE A 110 14.86 17.31 -3.73
N TYR A 111 13.74 16.59 -3.79
CA TYR A 111 12.40 17.16 -3.92
C TYR A 111 12.09 18.12 -2.76
N ALA A 112 12.30 17.68 -1.51
CA ALA A 112 12.06 18.50 -0.34
C ALA A 112 12.90 19.79 -0.35
N LYS A 113 14.21 19.68 -0.62
CA LYS A 113 15.12 20.84 -0.68
C LYS A 113 14.72 21.84 -1.76
N ASN A 114 14.27 21.36 -2.92
CA ASN A 114 13.84 22.24 -4.01
C ASN A 114 12.52 22.93 -3.68
N MET A 115 11.58 22.23 -3.04
CA MET A 115 10.26 22.78 -2.72
C MET A 115 10.29 23.75 -1.54
N GLN A 116 11.11 23.49 -0.52
CA GLN A 116 11.30 24.42 0.60
C GLN A 116 11.84 25.79 0.16
N LYS A 117 12.60 25.86 -0.94
CA LYS A 117 13.09 27.12 -1.51
C LYS A 117 12.00 27.92 -2.22
N GLN A 118 10.98 27.25 -2.74
CA GLN A 118 9.95 27.86 -3.58
C GLN A 118 8.66 28.14 -2.81
N VAL A 119 8.34 27.30 -1.82
CA VAL A 119 7.08 27.35 -1.10
C VAL A 119 7.33 27.49 0.41
N PRO A 120 7.10 28.68 0.97
CA PRO A 120 7.10 28.89 2.41
C PRO A 120 6.10 27.95 3.10
N GLY A 121 6.48 27.35 4.23
CA GLY A 121 5.62 26.42 4.96
C GLY A 121 5.50 25.03 4.34
N PHE A 122 6.34 24.68 3.36
CA PHE A 122 6.43 23.32 2.84
C PHE A 122 7.16 22.40 3.83
N ALA A 123 6.57 21.23 4.08
CA ALA A 123 7.22 20.14 4.78
C ALA A 123 6.93 18.80 4.09
N LEU A 124 7.94 17.93 4.04
CA LEU A 124 7.81 16.55 3.57
C LEU A 124 8.03 15.63 4.77
N PHE A 125 7.10 14.71 4.97
CA PHE A 125 7.11 13.72 6.04
C PHE A 125 7.14 12.31 5.45
N ASP A 126 7.71 11.38 6.20
CA ASP A 126 7.52 9.97 5.94
C ASP A 126 6.04 9.59 6.15
N ALA A 127 5.62 8.55 5.43
CA ALA A 127 4.25 8.07 5.45
C ALA A 127 4.23 6.59 5.82
N GLY A 128 3.35 6.20 6.74
CA GLY A 128 3.05 4.81 7.01
C GLY A 128 1.93 4.27 6.13
N LEU A 129 1.28 3.21 6.60
CA LEU A 129 0.09 2.66 5.98
C LEU A 129 -1.11 3.59 6.23
N SER A 130 -1.80 3.97 5.17
CA SER A 130 -3.11 4.64 5.24
C SER A 130 -4.19 3.68 4.75
N VAL A 131 -5.29 3.61 5.48
CA VAL A 131 -6.41 2.69 5.28
C VAL A 131 -7.64 3.47 4.84
N HIS A 132 -8.38 2.92 3.88
CA HIS A 132 -9.59 3.58 3.39
C HIS A 132 -10.71 3.53 4.46
N PRO A 133 -11.29 4.67 4.86
CA PRO A 133 -12.22 4.73 6.01
C PRO A 133 -13.51 3.92 5.80
N SER A 134 -14.04 3.87 4.57
CA SER A 134 -15.25 3.08 4.26
C SER A 134 -14.95 1.63 3.87
N PHE A 135 -13.70 1.30 3.58
CA PHE A 135 -13.29 0.02 3.01
C PHE A 135 -11.98 -0.39 3.67
N SER A 136 -12.01 -0.74 4.96
CA SER A 136 -10.77 -0.92 5.73
C SER A 136 -9.87 -2.03 5.18
N TYR A 137 -10.41 -2.99 4.43
CA TYR A 137 -9.60 -3.98 3.71
C TYR A 137 -8.71 -3.37 2.60
N LEU A 138 -8.90 -2.10 2.22
CA LEU A 138 -8.06 -1.36 1.29
C LEU A 138 -7.05 -0.48 2.03
N GLY A 139 -5.78 -0.57 1.64
CA GLY A 139 -4.71 0.27 2.16
C GLY A 139 -3.75 0.79 1.09
N ALA A 140 -2.94 1.77 1.46
CA ALA A 140 -1.84 2.26 0.63
C ALA A 140 -0.69 2.70 1.51
N SER A 141 0.54 2.50 1.04
CA SER A 141 1.76 3.02 1.67
C SER A 141 2.41 4.00 0.71
N PRO A 142 2.10 5.30 0.83
CA PRO A 142 2.69 6.35 0.00
C PRO A 142 4.18 6.49 0.25
N ASP A 143 4.91 7.07 -0.70
CA ASP A 143 6.35 7.29 -0.51
C ASP A 143 6.58 8.52 0.40
N GLY A 144 5.62 9.44 0.52
CA GLY A 144 5.68 10.49 1.53
C GLY A 144 4.41 11.31 1.64
N LYS A 145 4.35 12.17 2.65
CA LYS A 145 3.28 13.16 2.86
C LYS A 145 3.84 14.57 2.73
N VAL A 146 3.27 15.35 1.84
CA VAL A 146 3.58 16.77 1.69
C VAL A 146 2.55 17.57 2.46
N LEU A 147 3.01 18.47 3.31
CA LEU A 147 2.22 19.48 3.97
C LEU A 147 2.61 20.85 3.39
N MET A 148 1.61 21.63 3.02
CA MET A 148 1.79 23.02 2.61
C MET A 148 0.86 23.91 3.44
N ILE A 149 1.43 24.94 4.05
CA ILE A 149 0.70 25.96 4.80
C ILE A 149 0.78 27.26 4.02
N HIS A 150 -0.33 27.67 3.40
CA HIS A 150 -0.41 28.94 2.66
C HIS A 150 -1.66 29.70 3.08
N LEU A 151 -1.50 30.94 3.56
CA LEU A 151 -2.61 31.83 3.94
C LEU A 151 -3.67 31.14 4.84
N GLN A 152 -3.20 30.41 5.86
CA GLN A 152 -4.03 29.61 6.79
C GLN A 152 -4.77 28.41 6.17
N ILE A 153 -4.56 28.11 4.89
CA ILE A 153 -5.01 26.88 4.25
C ILE A 153 -3.93 25.81 4.42
N VAL A 154 -4.33 24.66 4.97
CA VAL A 154 -3.48 23.48 5.13
C VAL A 154 -3.84 22.49 4.04
N ASN A 155 -2.90 22.21 3.13
CA ASN A 155 -3.05 21.17 2.13
C ASN A 155 -2.12 20.00 2.47
N MET A 156 -2.67 18.78 2.47
CA MET A 156 -1.90 17.56 2.60
C MET A 156 -2.10 16.70 1.35
N VAL A 157 -0.99 16.28 0.74
CA VAL A 157 -1.01 15.39 -0.43
C VAL A 157 0.02 14.27 -0.28
N TYR A 158 -0.28 13.13 -0.90
CA TYR A 158 0.62 11.98 -0.93
C TYR A 158 1.57 12.05 -2.13
N LEU A 159 2.82 11.64 -1.91
CA LEU A 159 3.87 11.61 -2.92
C LEU A 159 4.10 10.16 -3.37
N LYS A 160 4.17 9.95 -4.69
CA LYS A 160 4.64 8.71 -5.33
C LYS A 160 5.92 8.99 -6.11
N LEU A 161 6.95 8.19 -5.88
CA LEU A 161 8.25 8.22 -6.54
C LEU A 161 8.51 6.88 -7.21
N SER A 162 9.15 6.94 -8.37
CA SER A 162 9.57 5.76 -9.12
C SER A 162 10.96 6.00 -9.69
N ALA A 163 11.83 5.00 -9.58
CA ALA A 163 13.19 5.05 -10.11
C ALA A 163 13.33 3.96 -11.21
N PRO A 164 13.46 4.34 -12.49
CA PRO A 164 13.63 3.37 -13.56
C PRO A 164 14.96 2.62 -13.39
N PHE A 165 14.91 1.29 -13.41
CA PHE A 165 16.09 0.42 -13.38
C PHE A 165 16.27 -0.25 -14.73
N GLN A 166 17.35 0.04 -15.44
CA GLN A 166 17.75 -0.71 -16.63
C GLN A 166 18.65 -1.87 -16.21
N LYS A 167 18.24 -3.12 -16.52
CA LYS A 167 19.16 -4.26 -16.44
C LYS A 167 20.26 -4.01 -17.47
N GLY A 168 21.51 -3.89 -17.02
CA GLY A 168 22.65 -3.77 -17.91
C GLY A 168 22.59 -4.86 -18.98
N VAL A 169 22.64 -4.43 -20.25
CA VAL A 169 22.83 -5.33 -21.39
C VAL A 169 24.15 -6.05 -21.13
N ARG A 170 24.11 -7.38 -20.96
CA ARG A 170 25.34 -8.16 -21.00
C ARG A 170 25.81 -8.11 -22.45
N HIS A 171 26.87 -7.36 -22.70
CA HIS A 171 27.67 -7.49 -23.92
C HIS A 171 28.44 -8.81 -23.89
#